data_AF-E4KWN2-F1
#
_entry.id   AF-E4KWN2-F1
#
_cell.length_a   1.000
_cell.length_b   1.000
_cell.length_c   1.000
_cell.angle_alpha   90.00
_cell.angle_beta   90.00
_cell.angle_gamma   90.00
#
_symmetry.space_group_name_H-M   'P 1'
#
loop_
_entity.id
_entity.type
_entity.pdbx_description
1 polymer ?
#
loop_
_entity_poly.entity_id
_entity_poly.type
_entity_poly.pdbx_seq_one_letter_code
_entity_poly.pdbx_strand_id
1 'polypeptide(L)'
;MTDKSLEAIKKVVEEKNIKRLFFEAHWIYRNRLDEIRDFFKVPITFKTGIETFDNDFRERVLRKGADFKDYREVKKYFDSPCVMVGIKGQTREMIDKDMEIIKNFSHATVNIFMNNSTDIKRDDELVKWFVGKYRYLEDDPRVDILFEITDFGVG
;
A
#
# COMPACT_ATOMS: atom_id res chain seq x y z
N MET A 1 7.67 -1.03 16.26
CA MET A 1 7.09 -2.05 17.16
C MET A 1 8.01 -2.22 18.36
N THR A 2 7.50 -2.63 19.51
CA THR A 2 8.34 -2.98 20.67
C THR A 2 8.91 -4.38 20.49
N ASP A 3 10.05 -4.66 21.12
CA ASP A 3 10.67 -5.99 21.09
C ASP A 3 9.72 -7.08 21.59
N LYS A 4 8.93 -6.77 22.64
CA LYS A 4 7.92 -7.68 23.19
C LYS A 4 6.87 -8.08 22.15
N SER A 5 6.43 -7.16 21.29
CA SER A 5 5.47 -7.48 20.22
C SER A 5 6.10 -8.32 19.12
N LEU A 6 7.35 -8.05 18.74
CA LEU A 6 8.06 -8.84 17.73
C LEU A 6 8.24 -10.29 18.18
N GLU A 7 8.69 -10.49 19.43
CA GLU A 7 8.84 -11.83 20.01
C GLU A 7 7.51 -12.58 20.11
N ALA A 8 6.42 -11.89 20.50
CA ALA A 8 5.10 -12.51 20.55
C ALA A 8 4.63 -12.98 19.16
N ILE A 9 4.83 -12.18 18.11
CA ILE A 9 4.47 -12.56 16.74
C ILE A 9 5.35 -13.73 16.28
N LYS A 10 6.65 -13.71 16.57
CA LYS A 10 7.57 -14.78 16.19
C LYS A 10 7.19 -16.10 16.81
N LYS A 11 6.84 -16.10 18.10
CA LYS A 11 6.31 -17.28 18.79
C LYS A 11 5.07 -17.83 18.09
N VAL A 12 4.12 -16.98 17.71
CA VAL A 12 2.92 -17.40 16.97
C VAL A 12 3.27 -17.97 15.60
N VAL A 13 4.23 -17.36 14.89
CA VAL A 13 4.71 -17.85 13.58
C VAL A 13 5.25 -19.26 13.68
N GLU A 14 6.08 -19.53 14.69
CA GLU A 14 6.66 -20.85 14.94
C GLU A 14 5.58 -21.86 15.38
N GLU A 15 4.76 -21.51 16.39
CA GLU A 15 3.72 -22.40 16.95
C GLU A 15 2.64 -22.78 15.94
N LYS A 16 2.26 -21.85 15.07
CA LYS A 16 1.22 -22.06 14.06
C LYS A 16 1.79 -22.42 12.69
N ASN A 17 3.11 -22.59 12.59
CA ASN A 17 3.80 -22.94 11.35
C ASN A 17 3.45 -21.98 10.19
N ILE A 18 3.34 -20.68 10.49
CA ILE A 18 3.00 -19.64 9.51
C ILE A 18 4.09 -19.57 8.46
N LYS A 19 3.69 -19.58 7.18
CA LYS A 19 4.62 -19.67 6.05
C LYS A 19 4.91 -18.35 5.35
N ARG A 20 4.13 -17.31 5.64
CA ARG A 20 4.30 -15.99 5.05
C ARG A 20 3.73 -14.93 5.97
N LEU A 21 4.43 -13.80 6.05
CA LEU A 21 3.98 -12.61 6.77
C LEU A 21 3.75 -11.45 5.80
N PHE A 22 2.84 -10.57 6.16
CA PHE A 22 2.70 -9.25 5.56
C PHE A 22 3.02 -8.22 6.64
N PHE A 23 3.92 -7.29 6.31
CA PHE A 23 4.22 -6.15 7.15
C PHE A 23 4.03 -4.87 6.35
N GLU A 24 3.58 -3.82 7.00
CA GLU A 24 3.58 -2.49 6.42
C GLU A 24 4.71 -1.66 7.03
N ALA A 25 5.46 -0.96 6.17
CA ALA A 25 6.48 -0.04 6.60
C ALA A 25 6.50 1.22 5.73
N HIS A 26 6.71 2.37 6.38
CA HIS A 26 6.88 3.63 5.69
C HIS A 26 8.20 3.65 4.88
N TRP A 27 8.22 4.40 3.77
CA TRP A 27 9.40 4.57 2.89
C TRP A 27 10.71 4.91 3.63
N ILE A 28 10.61 5.65 4.74
CA ILE A 28 11.76 6.03 5.58
C ILE A 28 12.50 4.80 6.15
N TYR A 29 11.83 3.66 6.32
CA TYR A 29 12.39 2.43 6.87
C TYR A 29 12.97 1.49 5.80
N ARG A 30 13.03 1.89 4.53
CA ARG A 30 13.49 1.05 3.40
C ARG A 30 14.83 0.35 3.64
N ASN A 31 15.75 0.99 4.37
CA ASN A 31 17.08 0.46 4.67
C ASN A 31 17.13 -0.46 5.90
N ARG A 32 15.99 -0.72 6.55
CA ARG A 32 15.89 -1.53 7.78
C ARG A 32 14.98 -2.75 7.63
N LEU A 33 14.46 -3.00 6.43
CA LEU A 33 13.52 -4.11 6.20
C LEU A 33 14.19 -5.48 6.38
N ASP A 34 15.49 -5.59 6.08
CA ASP A 34 16.24 -6.83 6.22
C ASP A 34 16.42 -7.26 7.68
N GLU A 35 16.48 -6.31 8.62
CA GLU A 35 16.48 -6.61 10.07
C GLU A 35 15.25 -7.45 10.45
N ILE A 36 14.09 -7.15 9.85
CA ILE A 36 12.84 -7.87 10.10
C ILE A 36 12.81 -9.21 9.37
N ARG A 37 13.34 -9.28 8.13
CA ARG A 37 13.45 -10.55 7.38
C ARG A 37 14.32 -11.55 8.15
N ASP A 38 15.47 -11.10 8.64
CA ASP A 38 16.42 -11.91 9.39
C ASP A 38 15.85 -12.39 10.74
N PHE A 39 15.03 -11.55 11.38
CA PHE A 39 14.41 -11.87 12.66
C PHE A 39 13.37 -13.00 12.56
N PHE A 40 12.47 -12.94 11.56
CA PHE A 40 11.36 -13.89 11.41
C PHE A 40 11.71 -15.14 10.60
N LYS A 41 12.68 -15.07 9.67
CA LYS A 41 13.16 -16.21 8.84
C LYS A 41 12.06 -16.96 8.06
N VAL A 42 10.94 -16.29 7.77
CA VAL A 42 9.90 -16.73 6.86
C VAL A 42 9.73 -15.69 5.76
N PRO A 43 9.23 -16.06 4.55
CA PRO A 43 8.91 -15.09 3.51
C PRO A 43 8.05 -13.94 4.04
N ILE A 44 8.46 -12.70 3.73
CA ILE A 44 7.73 -11.48 4.10
C ILE A 44 7.41 -10.69 2.84
N THR A 45 6.15 -10.26 2.72
CA THR A 45 5.72 -9.25 1.76
C THR A 45 5.65 -7.91 2.48
N PHE A 46 6.50 -6.96 2.09
CA PHE A 46 6.46 -5.60 2.64
C PHE A 46 5.54 -4.70 1.82
N LYS A 47 4.50 -4.22 2.49
CA LYS A 47 3.59 -3.17 2.03
C LYS A 47 4.17 -1.79 2.34
N THR A 48 3.89 -0.81 1.49
CA THR A 48 4.21 0.59 1.78
C THR A 48 3.16 1.54 1.23
N GLY A 49 2.63 2.40 2.12
CA GLY A 49 1.74 3.50 1.76
C GLY A 49 2.46 4.58 0.96
N ILE A 50 2.37 4.51 -0.37
CA ILE A 50 2.86 5.57 -1.27
C ILE A 50 1.74 6.50 -1.75
N GLU A 51 0.50 6.02 -1.71
CA GLU A 51 -0.75 6.66 -2.12
C GLU A 51 -0.86 7.01 -3.61
N THR A 52 0.21 7.47 -4.27
CA THR A 52 0.28 7.66 -5.72
C THR A 52 1.73 7.70 -6.21
N PHE A 53 1.97 7.28 -7.45
CA PHE A 53 3.27 7.45 -8.11
C PHE A 53 3.45 8.84 -8.73
N ASP A 54 2.43 9.71 -8.68
CA ASP A 54 2.60 11.13 -8.98
C ASP A 54 3.40 11.84 -7.86
N ASN A 55 4.61 12.29 -8.21
CA ASN A 55 5.55 12.83 -7.22
C ASN A 55 5.08 14.15 -6.60
N ASP A 56 4.43 15.03 -7.39
CA ASP A 56 3.99 16.32 -6.88
C ASP A 56 2.76 16.16 -5.99
N PHE A 57 1.81 15.32 -6.37
CA PHE A 57 0.66 15.03 -5.52
C PHE A 57 1.07 14.33 -4.22
N ARG A 58 1.94 13.31 -4.32
CA ARG A 58 2.42 12.56 -3.14
C ARG A 58 3.14 13.45 -2.12
N GLU A 59 4.01 14.35 -2.58
CA GLU A 59 4.86 15.14 -1.67
C GLU A 59 4.26 16.51 -1.30
N ARG A 60 3.58 17.20 -2.23
CA ARG A 60 3.04 18.54 -1.97
C ARG A 60 1.65 18.51 -1.35
N VAL A 61 0.81 17.58 -1.78
CA VAL A 61 -0.59 17.46 -1.31
C VAL A 61 -0.67 16.50 -0.13
N LEU A 62 -0.18 15.26 -0.31
CA LEU A 62 -0.30 14.21 0.70
C LEU A 62 0.83 14.22 1.75
N ARG A 63 1.92 14.95 1.48
CA ARG A 63 3.07 15.11 2.38
C ARG A 63 3.61 13.78 2.90
N LYS A 64 3.71 12.78 2.02
CA LYS A 64 4.10 11.42 2.41
C LYS A 64 5.55 11.32 2.88
N GLY A 65 6.45 12.20 2.43
CA GLY A 65 7.87 12.07 2.77
C GLY A 65 8.48 10.82 2.12
N ALA A 66 8.04 10.53 0.89
CA ALA A 66 8.49 9.44 0.06
C ALA A 66 9.13 10.00 -1.22
N ASP A 67 10.42 10.32 -1.10
CA ASP A 67 11.20 11.13 -2.04
C ASP A 67 11.65 10.42 -3.33
N PHE A 68 11.29 9.14 -3.50
CA PHE A 68 11.56 8.39 -4.75
C PHE A 68 10.97 9.12 -5.97
N LYS A 69 11.60 8.94 -7.13
CA LYS A 69 11.14 9.55 -8.39
C LYS A 69 10.65 8.51 -9.39
N ASP A 70 11.10 7.28 -9.23
CA ASP A 70 10.75 6.16 -10.09
C ASP A 70 10.27 4.96 -9.27
N TYR A 71 9.21 4.28 -9.74
CA TYR A 71 8.66 3.10 -9.06
C TYR A 71 9.67 1.97 -8.91
N ARG A 72 10.68 1.89 -9.79
CA ARG A 72 11.78 0.93 -9.71
C ARG A 72 12.62 1.13 -8.46
N GLU A 73 12.64 2.31 -7.86
CA GLU A 73 13.26 2.55 -6.56
C GLU A 73 12.45 1.91 -5.43
N VAL A 74 11.13 1.99 -5.49
CA VAL A 74 10.23 1.33 -4.53
C VAL A 74 10.39 -0.19 -4.60
N LYS A 75 10.42 -0.73 -5.81
CA LYS A 75 10.55 -2.17 -6.09
C LYS A 75 11.87 -2.79 -5.57
N LYS A 76 12.89 -2.00 -5.28
CA LYS A 76 14.13 -2.50 -4.65
C LYS A 76 13.92 -2.96 -3.20
N TYR A 77 12.93 -2.39 -2.52
CA TYR A 77 12.77 -2.56 -1.07
C TYR A 77 11.42 -3.18 -0.70
N PHE A 78 10.36 -2.78 -1.41
CA PHE A 78 8.98 -3.13 -1.11
C PHE A 78 8.38 -3.98 -2.21
N ASP A 79 7.55 -4.92 -1.78
CA ASP A 79 6.88 -5.90 -2.63
C ASP A 79 5.50 -5.41 -3.07
N SER A 80 4.85 -4.58 -2.23
CA SER A 80 3.44 -4.19 -2.38
C SER A 80 3.22 -2.69 -2.13
N PRO A 81 3.06 -1.88 -3.18
CA PRO A 81 2.65 -0.49 -3.00
C PRO A 81 1.16 -0.43 -2.62
N CYS A 82 0.85 0.40 -1.62
CA CYS A 82 -0.52 0.83 -1.35
C CYS A 82 -0.73 2.18 -2.04
N VAL A 83 -1.68 2.22 -2.98
CA VAL A 83 -2.14 3.43 -3.67
C VAL A 83 -3.55 3.79 -3.20
N MET A 84 -3.91 5.06 -3.34
CA MET A 84 -5.16 5.62 -2.87
C MET A 84 -5.86 6.36 -4.01
N VAL A 85 -7.15 6.07 -4.18
CA VAL A 85 -7.95 6.55 -5.32
C VAL A 85 -9.15 7.34 -4.82
N GLY A 86 -9.48 8.41 -5.53
CA GLY A 86 -10.69 9.20 -5.25
C GLY A 86 -10.45 10.34 -4.29
N ILE A 87 -9.25 10.91 -4.28
CA ILE A 87 -8.91 12.12 -3.53
C ILE A 87 -9.12 13.35 -4.42
N LYS A 88 -9.76 14.40 -3.91
CA LYS A 88 -9.88 15.67 -4.63
C LYS A 88 -8.51 16.20 -5.04
N GLY A 89 -8.39 16.55 -6.31
CA GLY A 89 -7.15 17.02 -6.93
C GLY A 89 -6.38 15.93 -7.69
N GLN A 90 -6.74 14.66 -7.54
CA GLN A 90 -6.27 13.62 -8.46
C GLN A 90 -6.96 13.77 -9.83
N THR A 91 -6.28 13.32 -10.87
CA THR A 91 -6.87 13.18 -12.22
C THR A 91 -6.98 11.71 -12.61
N ARG A 92 -7.78 11.44 -13.66
CA ARG A 92 -7.91 10.10 -14.23
C ARG A 92 -6.58 9.60 -14.76
N GLU A 93 -5.78 10.47 -15.36
CA GLU A 93 -4.46 10.15 -15.92
C GLU A 93 -3.46 9.75 -14.82
N MET A 94 -3.52 10.40 -13.65
CA MET A 94 -2.70 9.99 -12.49
C MET A 94 -3.05 8.57 -12.04
N ILE A 95 -4.36 8.29 -11.90
CA ILE A 95 -4.83 6.97 -11.47
C ILE A 95 -4.54 5.90 -12.53
N ASP A 96 -4.74 6.21 -13.81
CA ASP A 96 -4.41 5.30 -14.92
C ASP A 96 -2.93 4.92 -14.87
N LYS A 97 -2.05 5.91 -14.67
CA LYS A 97 -0.62 5.69 -14.53
C LYS A 97 -0.29 4.85 -13.31
N ASP A 98 -0.93 5.10 -12.17
CA ASP A 98 -0.77 4.29 -10.96
C ASP A 98 -1.17 2.83 -11.23
N MET A 99 -2.32 2.60 -11.88
CA MET A 99 -2.81 1.26 -12.21
C MET A 99 -1.89 0.50 -13.18
N GLU A 100 -1.23 1.18 -14.12
CA GLU A 100 -0.21 0.55 -14.97
C GLU A 100 1.07 0.23 -14.20
N ILE A 101 1.49 1.10 -13.28
CA ILE A 101 2.70 0.89 -12.50
C ILE A 101 2.54 -0.28 -11.53
N ILE A 102 1.42 -0.40 -10.81
CA ILE A 102 1.23 -1.45 -9.79
C ILE A 102 1.36 -2.86 -10.37
N LYS A 103 1.06 -3.06 -11.67
CA LYS A 103 1.23 -4.34 -12.38
C LYS A 103 2.68 -4.84 -12.40
N ASN A 104 3.65 -3.96 -12.12
CA ASN A 104 5.06 -4.31 -12.05
C ASN A 104 5.48 -4.89 -10.69
N PHE A 105 4.59 -4.92 -9.69
CA PHE A 105 4.86 -5.43 -8.35
C PHE A 105 4.28 -6.84 -8.18
N SER A 106 4.80 -7.58 -7.19
CA SER A 106 4.33 -8.95 -6.92
C SER A 106 2.96 -8.95 -6.23
N HIS A 107 2.64 -7.87 -5.53
CA HIS A 107 1.33 -7.59 -4.94
C HIS A 107 1.08 -6.08 -4.99
N ALA A 108 -0.16 -5.63 -4.81
CA ALA A 108 -0.51 -4.23 -4.64
C ALA A 108 -1.78 -4.09 -3.81
N THR A 109 -1.99 -2.91 -3.21
CA THR A 109 -3.26 -2.58 -2.57
C THR A 109 -3.79 -1.26 -3.12
N VAL A 110 -5.05 -1.24 -3.54
CA VAL A 110 -5.75 -0.05 -4.01
C VAL A 110 -6.83 0.31 -3.00
N ASN A 111 -6.67 1.43 -2.32
CA ASN A 111 -7.61 1.93 -1.33
C ASN A 111 -8.51 3.00 -1.96
N ILE A 112 -9.82 2.84 -1.88
CA ILE A 112 -10.75 3.91 -2.19
C ILE A 112 -10.78 4.86 -1.00
N PHE A 113 -10.49 6.14 -1.23
CA PHE A 113 -10.40 7.11 -0.16
C PHE A 113 -11.76 7.33 0.50
N MET A 114 -11.78 7.22 1.83
CA MET A 114 -12.93 7.53 2.67
C MET A 114 -12.66 8.84 3.41
N ASN A 115 -13.65 9.72 3.45
CA ASN A 115 -13.54 10.96 4.21
C ASN A 115 -13.26 10.64 5.69
N ASN A 116 -12.34 11.40 6.27
CA ASN A 116 -11.98 11.32 7.68
C ASN A 116 -11.89 12.74 8.27
N SER A 117 -11.30 12.88 9.45
CA SER A 117 -11.16 14.16 10.16
C SER A 117 -10.17 15.14 9.50
N THR A 118 -9.44 14.74 8.46
CA THR A 118 -8.50 15.62 7.75
C THR A 118 -9.21 16.53 6.74
N ASP A 119 -8.50 17.56 6.27
CA ASP A 119 -8.99 18.48 5.23
C ASP A 119 -9.02 17.86 3.83
N ILE A 120 -8.34 16.72 3.64
CA ILE A 120 -8.39 15.96 2.38
C ILE A 120 -9.80 15.38 2.23
N LYS A 121 -10.41 15.62 1.07
CA LYS A 121 -11.78 15.19 0.77
C LYS A 121 -11.82 14.23 -0.41
N ARG A 122 -12.83 13.38 -0.39
CA ARG A 122 -13.17 12.44 -1.45
C ARG A 122 -13.72 13.14 -2.69
N ASP A 123 -13.40 12.59 -3.85
CA ASP A 123 -13.96 12.91 -5.16
C ASP A 123 -14.83 11.75 -5.63
N ASP A 124 -16.14 11.85 -5.40
CA ASP A 124 -17.09 10.76 -5.70
C ASP A 124 -17.25 10.48 -7.19
N GLU A 125 -17.08 11.48 -8.06
CA GLU A 125 -17.11 11.29 -9.51
C GLU A 125 -15.88 10.51 -9.99
N LEU A 126 -14.72 10.79 -9.39
CA LEU A 126 -13.49 10.04 -9.67
C LEU A 126 -13.58 8.60 -9.15
N VAL A 127 -14.14 8.39 -7.96
CA VAL A 127 -14.39 7.04 -7.45
C VAL A 127 -15.35 6.29 -8.37
N LYS A 128 -16.49 6.87 -8.71
CA LYS A 128 -17.49 6.24 -9.59
C LYS A 128 -16.88 5.85 -10.94
N TRP A 129 -16.07 6.72 -11.52
CA TRP A 129 -15.32 6.41 -12.75
C TRP A 129 -14.32 5.27 -12.54
N PHE A 130 -13.55 5.29 -11.44
CA PHE A 130 -12.58 4.24 -11.13
C PHE A 130 -13.26 2.88 -11.01
N VAL A 131 -14.35 2.79 -10.23
CA VAL A 131 -15.11 1.54 -10.08
C VAL A 131 -15.62 1.07 -11.43
N GLY A 132 -16.18 1.95 -12.26
CA GLY A 132 -16.65 1.57 -13.60
C GLY A 132 -15.55 1.01 -14.51
N LYS A 133 -14.32 1.55 -14.43
CA LYS A 133 -13.21 1.20 -15.33
C LYS A 133 -12.34 0.04 -14.81
N TYR A 134 -12.08 0.00 -13.51
CA TYR A 134 -11.05 -0.84 -12.89
C TYR A 134 -11.60 -1.96 -12.00
N ARG A 135 -12.93 -2.17 -11.96
CA ARG A 135 -13.53 -3.26 -11.18
C ARG A 135 -12.94 -4.64 -11.46
N TYR A 136 -12.50 -4.90 -12.70
CA TYR A 136 -11.88 -6.17 -13.07
C TYR A 136 -10.61 -6.51 -12.25
N LEU A 137 -9.99 -5.51 -11.59
CA LEU A 137 -8.87 -5.75 -10.70
C LEU A 137 -9.28 -6.54 -9.44
N GLU A 138 -10.58 -6.60 -9.09
CA GLU A 138 -11.09 -7.48 -8.02
C GLU A 138 -10.78 -8.97 -8.31
N ASP A 139 -10.68 -9.33 -9.59
CA ASP A 139 -10.37 -10.70 -10.04
C ASP A 139 -8.86 -10.98 -10.11
N ASP A 140 -7.98 -9.98 -9.95
CA ASP A 140 -6.53 -10.18 -9.94
C ASP A 140 -6.05 -10.57 -8.54
N PRO A 141 -5.58 -11.82 -8.30
CA PRO A 141 -5.17 -12.28 -6.98
C PRO A 141 -3.93 -11.55 -6.41
N ARG A 142 -3.28 -10.69 -7.21
CA ARG A 142 -2.16 -9.85 -6.79
C ARG A 142 -2.59 -8.46 -6.33
N VAL A 143 -3.86 -8.09 -6.47
CA VAL A 143 -4.36 -6.76 -6.14
C VAL A 143 -5.46 -6.88 -5.08
N ASP A 144 -5.23 -6.30 -3.91
CA ASP A 144 -6.31 -6.09 -2.94
C ASP A 144 -6.97 -4.74 -3.24
N ILE A 145 -8.27 -4.72 -3.55
CA ILE A 145 -9.04 -3.46 -3.62
C ILE A 145 -9.90 -3.34 -2.36
N LEU A 146 -9.82 -2.18 -1.71
CA LEU A 146 -10.55 -1.87 -0.49
C LEU A 146 -11.44 -0.67 -0.75
N PHE A 147 -12.75 -0.89 -0.80
CA PHE A 147 -13.77 0.15 -0.96
C PHE A 147 -14.09 0.83 0.37
N GLU A 148 -14.04 0.06 1.45
CA GLU A 148 -14.21 0.53 2.82
C GLU A 148 -12.93 0.26 3.62
N ILE A 149 -12.66 1.10 4.63
CA ILE A 149 -11.48 0.94 5.51
C ILE A 149 -11.52 -0.42 6.24
N THR A 150 -12.72 -0.96 6.46
CA THR A 150 -12.97 -2.21 7.18
C THR A 150 -12.97 -3.46 6.30
N ASP A 151 -12.62 -3.38 5.02
CA ASP A 151 -12.75 -4.54 4.11
C ASP A 151 -11.83 -5.72 4.48
N PHE A 152 -10.76 -5.46 5.24
CA PHE A 152 -9.96 -6.53 5.85
C PHE A 152 -10.52 -7.05 7.20
N GLY A 153 -11.69 -6.59 7.62
CA GLY A 153 -12.33 -6.97 8.89
C GLY A 153 -11.72 -6.28 10.12
N VAL A 154 -10.92 -5.24 9.92
CA VAL A 154 -10.25 -4.44 10.97
C VAL A 154 -10.43 -2.95 10.66
N GLY A 155 -10.73 -2.11 11.65
CA GLY A 155 -10.94 -0.66 11.49
C GLY A 155 -11.18 0.07 12.80
#